data_AF-A0A954E9N6-F1
#
_entry.id   AF-A0A954E9N6-F1
#
_cell.length_a   1.000
_cell.length_b   1.000
_cell.length_c   1.000
_cell.angle_alpha   90.00
_cell.angle_beta   90.00
_cell.angle_gamma   90.00
#
_symmetry.space_group_name_H-M   'P 1'
#
loop_
_entity.id
_entity.type
_entity.pdbx_description
1 polymer ?
#
loop_
_entity_poly.entity_id
_entity_poly.type
_entity_poly.pdbx_seq_one_letter_code
_entity_poly.pdbx_strand_id
1 'polypeptide(L)'
;MHARIGFVALTLLCGISVGKEFLSNKLDARCLSIRYVDEGEKTKVLAEQTLQLGNNGTIDFTAGGETIPHDDESAHRVGTHIKGNLTSIENDLYRASITLTLGNQVECINAETQIVRSERLELRTELEVGRETKIPCGGNRWIQLRVDN
;
A
#
# COMPACT_ATOMS: atom_id res chain seq x y z
N MET A 1 -49.85 21.18 -32.38
CA MET A 1 -48.41 20.93 -32.35
C MET A 1 -48.09 20.13 -31.10
N HIS A 2 -47.87 18.82 -31.24
CA HIS A 2 -47.58 17.92 -30.13
C HIS A 2 -46.21 17.29 -30.40
N ALA A 3 -45.15 17.80 -29.76
CA ALA A 3 -43.84 17.17 -29.80
C ALA A 3 -43.79 16.10 -28.69
N ARG A 4 -44.04 14.85 -29.07
CA ARG A 4 -43.73 13.67 -28.26
C ARG A 4 -42.23 13.39 -28.40
N ILE A 5 -41.47 13.64 -27.35
CA ILE A 5 -40.05 13.26 -27.27
C ILE A 5 -40.00 11.79 -26.89
N GLY A 6 -39.82 10.93 -27.88
CA GLY A 6 -39.51 9.52 -27.69
C GLY A 6 -38.04 9.36 -27.33
N PHE A 7 -37.77 8.89 -26.11
CA PHE A 7 -36.42 8.46 -25.73
C PHE A 7 -36.21 7.03 -26.23
N VAL A 8 -35.25 6.86 -27.14
CA VAL A 8 -34.80 5.57 -27.65
C VAL A 8 -33.91 4.94 -26.59
N ALA A 9 -34.37 3.85 -25.97
CA ALA A 9 -33.56 2.99 -25.13
C ALA A 9 -32.62 2.16 -26.03
N LEU A 10 -31.34 2.50 -26.04
CA LEU A 10 -30.32 1.70 -26.69
C LEU A 10 -29.88 0.57 -25.74
N THR A 11 -30.57 -0.57 -25.80
CA THR A 11 -30.11 -1.81 -25.14
C THR A 11 -28.95 -2.40 -25.93
N LEU A 12 -27.73 -2.21 -25.44
CA LEU A 12 -26.53 -2.92 -25.91
C LEU A 12 -26.59 -4.37 -25.41
N LEU A 13 -27.15 -5.23 -26.26
CA LEU A 13 -26.97 -6.68 -26.21
C LEU A 13 -25.55 -6.99 -26.71
N CYS A 14 -24.60 -7.19 -25.81
CA CYS A 14 -23.41 -7.97 -26.10
C CYS A 14 -23.51 -9.30 -25.36
N GLY A 15 -23.49 -10.36 -26.15
CA GLY A 15 -23.89 -11.71 -25.77
C GLY A 15 -23.01 -12.36 -24.71
N ILE A 16 -23.66 -13.32 -24.05
CA ILE A 16 -23.09 -14.25 -23.09
C ILE A 16 -22.22 -15.24 -23.87
N SER A 17 -20.91 -15.23 -23.63
CA SER A 17 -20.06 -16.39 -23.93
C SER A 17 -19.82 -17.14 -22.63
N VAL A 18 -20.56 -18.24 -22.45
CA VAL A 18 -20.34 -19.23 -21.38
C VAL A 18 -19.06 -20.00 -21.71
N GLY A 19 -17.92 -19.54 -21.19
CA GLY A 19 -16.72 -20.37 -21.05
C GLY A 19 -16.81 -21.15 -19.75
N LYS A 20 -17.34 -22.38 -19.80
CA LYS A 20 -17.19 -23.35 -18.71
C LYS A 20 -15.82 -24.03 -18.86
N GLU A 21 -15.15 -24.19 -17.72
CA GLU A 21 -13.90 -24.94 -17.49
C GLU A 21 -12.58 -24.15 -17.59
N PHE A 22 -12.34 -23.31 -16.58
CA PHE A 22 -11.11 -23.39 -15.78
C PHE A 22 -11.47 -23.17 -14.31
N LEU A 23 -11.94 -24.22 -13.64
CA LEU A 23 -11.92 -24.28 -12.19
C LEU A 23 -10.48 -24.60 -11.77
N SER A 24 -9.69 -23.58 -11.45
CA SER A 24 -8.60 -23.66 -10.46
C SER A 24 -7.98 -22.28 -10.25
N ASN A 25 -7.70 -21.95 -9.00
CA ASN A 25 -7.26 -20.66 -8.48
C ASN A 25 -8.28 -19.53 -8.52
N LYS A 26 -9.29 -19.64 -7.65
CA LYS A 26 -9.65 -18.49 -6.83
C LYS A 26 -8.35 -18.05 -6.11
N LEU A 27 -7.62 -17.11 -6.69
CA LEU A 27 -6.57 -16.41 -5.94
C LEU A 27 -7.32 -15.70 -4.82
N ASP A 28 -7.25 -16.25 -3.60
CA ASP A 28 -7.66 -15.49 -2.41
C ASP A 28 -6.84 -14.20 -2.43
N ALA A 29 -7.52 -13.10 -2.76
CA ALA A 29 -6.92 -11.80 -2.96
C ALA A 29 -6.61 -11.19 -1.58
N ARG A 30 -5.64 -11.79 -0.90
CA ARG A 30 -5.23 -11.38 0.43
C ARG A 30 -4.71 -9.95 0.38
N CYS A 31 -5.12 -9.16 1.36
CA CYS A 31 -4.71 -7.77 1.50
C CYS A 31 -3.96 -7.58 2.83
N LEU A 32 -2.97 -6.71 2.83
CA LEU A 32 -2.29 -6.22 4.03
C LEU A 32 -2.57 -4.73 4.19
N SER A 33 -3.25 -4.37 5.27
CA SER A 33 -3.43 -3.00 5.70
C SER A 33 -2.29 -2.58 6.62
N ILE A 34 -1.68 -1.43 6.34
CA ILE A 34 -0.58 -0.84 7.12
C ILE A 34 -0.93 0.60 7.44
N ARG A 35 -0.86 0.98 8.71
CA ARG A 35 -1.02 2.36 9.18
C ARG A 35 0.08 2.72 10.16
N TYR A 36 0.92 3.70 9.81
CA TYR A 36 2.01 4.19 10.65
C TYR A 36 1.69 5.60 11.15
N VAL A 37 1.72 5.81 12.46
CA VAL A 37 1.19 7.02 13.12
C VAL A 37 2.21 7.55 14.12
N ASP A 38 2.28 8.88 14.20
CA ASP A 38 2.94 9.64 15.27
C ASP A 38 1.86 10.34 16.11
N GLU A 39 1.71 9.93 17.37
CA GLU A 39 0.78 10.48 18.36
C GLU A 39 1.45 11.51 19.29
N GLY A 40 2.34 12.35 18.76
CA GLY A 40 2.89 13.51 19.47
C GLY A 40 1.85 14.59 19.80
N GLU A 41 2.26 15.86 19.80
CA GLU A 41 1.35 16.99 20.12
C GLU A 41 0.11 17.04 19.22
N LYS A 42 0.24 16.58 17.98
CA LYS A 42 -0.87 16.34 17.05
C LYS A 42 -0.69 14.98 16.41
N THR A 43 -1.75 14.17 16.41
CA THR A 43 -1.76 12.89 15.71
C THR A 43 -1.52 13.11 14.22
N LYS A 44 -0.47 12.50 13.69
CA LYS A 44 -0.13 12.53 12.27
C LYS A 44 -0.05 11.11 11.74
N VAL A 45 -0.82 10.81 10.70
CA VAL A 45 -0.65 9.59 9.91
C VAL A 45 0.54 9.80 8.99
N LEU A 46 1.60 9.03 9.21
CA LEU A 46 2.85 9.08 8.45
C LEU A 46 2.76 8.24 7.17
N ALA A 47 2.02 7.13 7.21
CA ALA A 47 1.66 6.32 6.05
C ALA A 47 0.40 5.50 6.34
N GLU A 48 -0.43 5.32 5.32
CA GLU A 48 -1.64 4.48 5.38
C GLU A 48 -1.85 3.84 4.01
N GLN A 49 -1.78 2.52 3.93
CA GLN A 49 -1.84 1.77 2.68
C GLN A 49 -2.57 0.45 2.89
N THR A 50 -3.36 0.03 1.90
CA THR A 50 -3.90 -1.33 1.79
C THR A 50 -3.33 -1.96 0.53
N LEU A 51 -2.57 -3.03 0.70
CA LEU A 51 -1.77 -3.65 -0.36
C LEU A 51 -2.32 -5.02 -0.68
N GLN A 52 -2.62 -5.28 -1.95
CA GLN A 52 -2.87 -6.65 -2.41
C GLN A 52 -1.54 -7.43 -2.43
N LEU A 53 -1.54 -8.62 -1.85
CA LEU A 53 -0.36 -9.46 -1.78
C LEU A 53 -0.09 -10.16 -3.11
N GLY A 54 1.19 -10.28 -3.47
CA GLY A 54 1.60 -11.11 -4.60
C GLY A 54 1.36 -12.61 -4.33
N ASN A 55 1.52 -13.43 -5.38
CA ASN A 55 1.21 -14.87 -5.36
C ASN A 55 1.91 -15.67 -4.24
N ASN A 56 3.01 -15.16 -3.68
CA ASN A 56 3.78 -15.79 -2.61
C ASN A 56 3.78 -14.99 -1.29
N GLY A 57 2.85 -14.06 -1.10
CA GLY A 57 2.85 -13.14 0.03
C GLY A 57 3.84 -11.98 -0.09
N THR A 58 4.50 -11.86 -1.26
CA THR A 58 5.42 -10.76 -1.56
C THR A 58 4.71 -9.42 -1.49
N ILE A 59 5.38 -8.46 -0.86
CA ILE A 59 4.97 -7.06 -0.78
C ILE A 59 6.04 -6.24 -1.49
N ASP A 60 5.64 -5.52 -2.54
CA ASP A 60 6.47 -4.48 -3.17
C ASP A 60 5.55 -3.35 -3.58
N PHE A 61 5.64 -2.24 -2.87
CA PHE A 61 4.79 -1.08 -3.08
C PHE A 61 5.63 0.19 -3.02
N THR A 62 5.38 1.08 -3.98
CA THR A 62 5.97 2.41 -4.03
C THR A 62 4.88 3.42 -4.33
N ALA A 63 4.76 4.46 -3.50
CA ALA A 63 3.95 5.63 -3.75
C ALA A 63 4.76 6.89 -3.47
N GLY A 64 4.79 7.80 -4.44
CA GLY A 64 5.64 8.98 -4.40
C GLY A 64 6.42 9.13 -5.70
N GLY A 65 7.63 9.68 -5.61
CA GLY A 65 8.46 9.96 -6.77
C GLY A 65 9.92 10.04 -6.40
N GLU A 66 10.68 10.67 -7.28
CA GLU A 66 12.11 10.89 -7.09
C GLU A 66 12.39 12.39 -7.29
N THR A 67 13.41 12.91 -6.63
CA THR A 67 13.88 14.28 -6.89
C THR A 67 14.48 14.37 -8.29
N ILE A 68 14.61 15.58 -8.82
CA ILE A 68 15.28 15.76 -10.12
C ILE A 68 16.77 15.45 -9.91
N PRO A 69 17.37 14.50 -10.66
CA PRO A 69 18.81 14.26 -10.62
C PRO A 69 19.58 15.55 -10.93
N HIS A 70 20.71 15.76 -10.27
CA HIS A 70 21.63 16.86 -10.59
C HIS A 70 22.98 16.27 -11.01
N ASP A 71 23.53 16.75 -12.14
CA ASP A 71 24.77 16.24 -12.73
C ASP A 71 24.81 14.70 -12.85
N ASP A 72 25.84 14.07 -12.30
CA ASP A 72 26.06 12.62 -12.27
C ASP A 72 25.47 11.95 -11.00
N GLU A 73 24.71 12.68 -10.17
CA GLU A 73 24.14 12.16 -8.94
C GLU A 73 22.77 11.51 -9.15
N SER A 74 22.54 10.37 -8.48
CA SER A 74 21.26 9.67 -8.52
C SER A 74 20.17 10.44 -7.78
N ALA A 75 18.96 10.45 -8.33
CA ALA A 75 17.80 11.02 -7.66
C ALA A 75 17.54 10.40 -6.28
N HIS A 76 17.00 11.22 -5.37
CA HIS A 76 16.55 10.76 -4.06
C HIS A 76 15.08 10.33 -4.12
N ARG A 77 14.76 9.19 -3.50
CA ARG A 77 13.37 8.73 -3.41
C ARG A 77 12.58 9.54 -2.38
N VAL A 78 11.36 9.91 -2.74
CA VAL A 78 10.39 10.62 -1.90
C VAL A 78 9.08 9.82 -1.87
N GLY A 79 8.40 9.82 -0.73
CA GLY A 79 7.16 9.12 -0.50
C GLY A 79 7.33 7.82 0.29
N THR A 80 6.37 6.91 0.13
CA THR A 80 6.28 5.65 0.86
C THR A 80 6.75 4.48 0.01
N HIS A 81 7.62 3.65 0.56
CA HIS A 81 8.06 2.41 -0.06
C HIS A 81 7.96 1.27 0.95
N ILE A 82 7.23 0.22 0.60
CA ILE A 82 6.96 -0.93 1.46
C ILE A 82 7.44 -2.17 0.73
N LYS A 83 8.38 -2.88 1.35
CA LYS A 83 8.88 -4.16 0.86
C LYS A 83 8.75 -5.22 1.91
N GLY A 84 8.50 -6.45 1.50
CA GLY A 84 8.44 -7.54 2.47
C GLY A 84 7.86 -8.82 1.93
N ASN A 85 7.57 -9.70 2.87
CA ASN A 85 6.91 -10.96 2.61
C ASN A 85 6.03 -11.37 3.79
N LEU A 86 4.91 -12.03 3.49
CA LEU A 86 4.07 -12.74 4.43
C LEU A 86 4.14 -14.24 4.15
N THR A 87 4.74 -14.99 5.07
CA THR A 87 4.83 -16.45 4.97
C THR A 87 3.79 -17.09 5.87
N SER A 88 2.92 -17.92 5.32
CA SER A 88 1.96 -18.70 6.13
C SER A 88 2.72 -19.66 7.05
N ILE A 89 2.29 -19.76 8.30
CA ILE A 89 2.85 -20.69 9.29
C ILE A 89 1.88 -21.86 9.48
N GLU A 90 0.71 -21.57 10.05
CA GLU A 90 -0.40 -22.50 10.32
C GLU A 90 -1.68 -21.69 10.53
N ASN A 91 -2.87 -22.28 10.27
CA ASN A 91 -4.20 -21.77 10.65
C ASN A 91 -4.33 -20.24 10.77
N ASP A 92 -4.56 -19.54 9.65
CA ASP A 92 -4.78 -18.09 9.63
C ASP A 92 -3.65 -17.24 10.25
N LEU A 93 -2.48 -17.81 10.54
CA LEU A 93 -1.31 -17.13 11.09
C LEU A 93 -0.21 -16.98 10.04
N TYR A 94 0.34 -15.77 9.97
CA TYR A 94 1.39 -15.38 9.04
C TYR A 94 2.60 -14.80 9.76
N ARG A 95 3.79 -15.16 9.31
CA ARG A 95 5.02 -14.45 9.64
C ARG A 95 5.24 -13.32 8.65
N ALA A 96 5.21 -12.08 9.14
CA ALA A 96 5.50 -10.88 8.40
C ALA A 96 6.98 -10.48 8.55
N SER A 97 7.63 -10.18 7.43
CA SER A 97 8.92 -9.47 7.39
C SER A 97 8.75 -8.25 6.49
N ILE A 98 8.65 -7.05 7.07
CA ILE A 98 8.28 -5.82 6.36
C ILE A 98 9.34 -4.74 6.59
N THR A 99 9.68 -4.00 5.54
CA THR A 99 10.46 -2.77 5.56
C THR A 99 9.56 -1.65 5.04
N LEU A 100 9.32 -0.63 5.86
CA LEU A 100 8.66 0.62 5.50
C LEU A 100 9.72 1.72 5.42
N THR A 101 9.84 2.39 4.29
CA THR A 101 10.67 3.58 4.12
C THR A 101 9.80 4.77 3.74
N LEU A 102 9.97 5.86 4.48
CA LEU A 102 9.28 7.14 4.25
C LEU A 102 10.30 8.22 3.91
N GLY A 103 10.31 8.72 2.69
CA GLY A 103 11.09 9.88 2.27
C GLY A 103 10.22 11.13 2.23
N ASN A 104 10.67 12.22 2.85
CA ASN A 104 10.01 13.52 2.76
C ASN A 104 11.00 14.55 2.26
N GLN A 105 10.61 15.31 1.24
CA GLN A 105 11.38 16.47 0.83
C GLN A 105 11.29 17.55 1.91
N VAL A 106 12.43 18.15 2.23
CA VAL A 106 12.55 19.25 3.18
C VAL A 106 12.80 20.52 2.38
N GLU A 107 12.03 21.56 2.65
CA GLU A 107 12.23 22.87 2.02
C GLU A 107 13.63 23.40 2.37
N CYS A 108 14.36 23.85 1.34
CA CYS A 108 15.65 24.49 1.45
C CYS A 108 15.57 25.88 0.81
N ILE A 109 16.23 26.87 1.44
CA ILE A 109 16.32 28.23 0.91
C ILE A 109 17.22 28.27 -0.34
N ASN A 110 18.22 27.39 -0.40
CA ASN A 110 19.10 27.29 -1.56
C ASN A 110 18.42 26.45 -2.66
N ALA A 111 18.16 27.07 -3.82
CA ALA A 111 17.57 26.41 -4.99
C ALA A 111 18.43 25.29 -5.58
N GLU A 112 19.74 25.31 -5.33
CA GLU A 112 20.70 24.29 -5.77
C GLU A 112 20.82 23.12 -4.78
N THR A 113 20.12 23.15 -3.65
CA THR A 113 20.21 22.12 -2.61
C THR A 113 18.89 21.34 -2.50
N GLN A 114 18.97 20.02 -2.71
CA GLN A 114 17.87 19.11 -2.45
C GLN A 114 18.10 18.40 -1.11
N ILE A 115 17.11 18.43 -0.22
CA ILE A 115 17.16 17.74 1.07
C ILE A 115 15.99 16.76 1.14
N VAL A 116 16.29 15.48 1.36
CA VAL A 116 15.29 14.45 1.67
C VAL A 116 15.59 13.86 3.04
N ARG A 117 14.61 13.90 3.93
CA ARG A 117 14.67 13.20 5.22
C ARG A 117 13.94 11.87 5.09
N SER A 118 14.67 10.79 5.36
CA SER A 118 14.15 9.43 5.26
C SER A 118 14.06 8.76 6.62
N GLU A 119 12.97 8.02 6.83
CA GLU A 119 12.77 7.14 7.98
C GLU A 119 12.60 5.71 7.48
N ARG A 120 13.20 4.75 8.20
CA ARG A 120 13.14 3.33 7.87
C ARG A 120 12.72 2.53 9.09
N LEU A 121 11.67 1.74 8.94
CA LEU A 121 11.15 0.83 9.94
C LEU A 121 11.24 -0.61 9.40
N GLU A 122 11.88 -1.49 10.15
CA GLU A 122 12.01 -2.92 9.84
C GLU A 122 11.27 -3.73 10.90
N LEU A 123 10.37 -4.60 10.45
CA LEU A 123 9.45 -5.34 11.31
C LEU A 123 9.54 -6.83 10.99
N ARG A 124 9.61 -7.64 12.06
CA ARG A 124 9.37 -9.08 12.01
C ARG A 124 8.35 -9.42 13.08
N THR A 125 7.19 -9.89 12.68
CA THR A 125 6.07 -10.16 13.60
C THR A 125 5.20 -11.29 13.06
N GLU A 126 4.35 -11.82 13.92
CA GLU A 126 3.27 -12.73 13.53
C GLU A 126 1.95 -11.94 13.45
N LEU A 127 1.13 -12.28 12.47
CA LEU A 127 -0.16 -11.64 12.18
C LEU A 127 -1.22 -12.73 12.01
N GLU A 128 -2.35 -12.54 12.65
CA GLU A 128 -3.53 -13.41 12.55
C GLU A 128 -4.53 -12.75 11.59
N VAL A 129 -5.11 -13.53 10.66
CA VAL A 129 -6.06 -13.02 9.68
C VAL A 129 -7.28 -12.40 10.36
N GLY A 130 -7.71 -11.24 9.87
CA GLY A 130 -8.84 -10.47 10.40
C GLY A 130 -8.55 -9.74 11.71
N ARG A 131 -7.40 -10.01 12.35
CA ARG A 131 -7.00 -9.36 13.60
C ARG A 131 -6.07 -8.19 13.33
N GLU A 132 -6.35 -7.10 14.03
CA GLU A 132 -5.50 -5.93 14.04
C GLU A 132 -4.39 -6.05 15.08
N THR A 133 -3.15 -5.80 14.65
CA THR A 133 -1.96 -5.82 15.51
C THR A 133 -1.34 -4.43 15.54
N LYS A 134 -1.35 -3.79 16.71
CA LYS A 134 -0.72 -2.49 16.97
C LYS A 134 0.62 -2.69 17.67
N ILE A 135 1.71 -2.18 17.09
CA ILE A 135 3.09 -2.36 17.54
C ILE A 135 3.72 -0.99 17.81
N PRO A 136 4.26 -0.72 19.01
CA PRO A 136 4.98 0.51 19.29
C PRO A 136 6.33 0.56 18.56
N CYS A 137 6.66 1.72 17.98
CA CYS A 137 7.89 1.94 17.20
C CYS A 137 8.88 2.90 17.88
N GLY A 138 8.67 3.22 19.15
CA GLY A 138 9.46 4.18 19.92
C GLY A 138 8.91 5.61 19.85
N GLY A 139 9.21 6.40 20.89
CA GLY A 139 8.57 7.71 21.09
C GLY A 139 7.05 7.58 21.20
N ASN A 140 6.32 8.48 20.56
CA ASN A 140 4.85 8.44 20.47
C ASN A 140 4.37 7.74 19.19
N ARG A 141 5.20 6.88 18.57
CA ARG A 141 4.90 6.25 17.27
C ARG A 141 4.46 4.80 17.41
N TRP A 142 3.56 4.40 16.55
CA TRP A 142 3.14 3.01 16.41
C TRP A 142 2.77 2.67 14.97
N ILE A 143 2.89 1.39 14.64
CA ILE A 143 2.40 0.82 13.40
C ILE A 143 1.27 -0.16 13.69
N GLN A 144 0.24 -0.13 12.86
CA GLN A 144 -0.88 -1.04 12.91
C GLN A 144 -0.90 -1.85 11.61
N LEU A 145 -1.03 -3.16 11.77
CA LEU A 145 -1.01 -4.14 10.69
C LEU A 145 -2.26 -5.01 10.78
N ARG A 146 -2.85 -5.35 9.63
CA ARG A 146 -3.95 -6.30 9.54
C ARG A 146 -3.90 -7.04 8.21
N VAL A 147 -4.05 -8.35 8.24
CA VAL A 147 -4.17 -9.19 7.04
C VAL A 147 -5.63 -9.57 6.87
N ASP A 148 -6.17 -9.41 5.67
CA ASP A 148 -7.53 -9.82 5.31
C ASP A 148 -7.48 -10.79 4.11
N ASN A 149 -8.50 -11.65 4.00
CA ASN A 149 -8.69 -12.62 2.91
C ASN A 149 -9.64 -12.10 1.84
#